data_AF-A0A450UXN2-F1
#
_entry.id   AF-A0A450UXN2-F1
#
_cell.length_a   1.000
_cell.length_b   1.000
_cell.length_c   1.000
_cell.angle_alpha   90.00
_cell.angle_beta   90.00
_cell.angle_gamma   90.00
#
_symmetry.space_group_name_H-M   'P 1'
#
loop_
_entity.id
_entity.type
_entity.pdbx_description
1 polymer ?
#
loop_
_entity_poly.entity_id
_entity_poly.type
_entity_poly.pdbx_seq_one_letter_code
_entity_poly.pdbx_strand_id
1 'polypeptide(L)'
;MEVVIRHNKEKSLKEITIAQWGQEKYLIYLPLYVAIEKDFFAAEGLKVSLKFTGNDDQTFAAVIQGDADFGVGDPIFTAISQERGFPAKVIRLIDH
;
A
#
# COMPACT_ATOMS: atom_id res chain seq x y z
N MET A 1 46.88 -0.80 16.05
CA MET A 1 45.73 -1.64 15.68
C MET A 1 44.50 -0.74 15.73
N GLU A 2 44.15 -0.11 14.62
CA GLU A 2 42.99 0.77 14.52
C GLU A 2 41.76 -0.08 14.19
N VAL A 3 40.76 -0.07 15.08
CA VAL A 3 39.46 -0.65 14.81
C VAL A 3 38.57 0.48 14.29
N VAL A 4 38.43 0.56 12.97
CA VAL A 4 37.47 1.47 12.32
C VAL A 4 36.10 0.78 12.32
N ILE A 5 35.25 1.11 13.28
CA ILE A 5 33.85 0.66 13.31
C ILE A 5 33.07 1.48 12.27
N ARG A 6 32.89 0.94 11.07
CA ARG A 6 31.92 1.46 10.10
C ARG A 6 30.51 1.15 10.62
N HIS A 7 29.85 2.13 11.24
CA HIS A 7 28.39 2.10 11.43
C HIS A 7 27.75 2.25 10.05
N ASN A 8 27.58 1.14 9.32
CA ASN A 8 26.65 1.11 8.20
C ASN A 8 25.25 0.97 8.80
N LYS A 9 24.61 2.11 9.05
CA LYS A 9 23.20 2.14 9.44
C LYS A 9 22.40 1.73 8.20
N GLU A 10 22.18 0.44 8.00
CA GLU A 10 21.23 -0.03 7.00
C GLU A 10 19.94 0.76 7.20
N LYS A 11 19.53 1.50 6.17
CA LYS A 11 18.36 2.37 6.21
C LYS A 11 17.16 1.45 6.36
N SER A 12 16.64 1.32 7.58
CA SER A 12 15.49 0.45 7.86
C SER A 12 14.31 0.89 7.01
N LEU A 13 13.85 0.02 6.11
CA LEU A 13 12.72 0.32 5.23
C LEU A 13 11.46 0.54 6.08
N LYS A 14 10.69 1.57 5.73
CA LYS A 14 9.37 1.76 6.34
C LYS A 14 8.42 0.72 5.77
N GLU A 15 7.88 -0.13 6.62
CA GLU A 15 6.87 -1.11 6.22
C GLU A 15 5.54 -0.41 5.97
N ILE A 16 4.91 -0.72 4.84
CA ILE A 16 3.56 -0.28 4.49
C ILE A 16 2.76 -1.45 3.92
N THR A 17 1.47 -1.48 4.21
CA THR A 17 0.53 -2.49 3.72
C THR A 17 -0.47 -1.84 2.78
N ILE A 18 -0.64 -2.44 1.60
CA ILE A 18 -1.65 -2.04 0.61
C ILE A 18 -2.72 -3.12 0.55
N ALA A 19 -3.95 -2.76 0.89
CA ALA A 19 -5.12 -3.61 0.72
C ALA A 19 -5.61 -3.55 -0.73
N GLN A 20 -5.91 -4.71 -1.31
CA GLN A 20 -6.41 -4.84 -2.66
C GLN A 20 -7.60 -5.79 -2.66
N TRP A 21 -8.64 -5.42 -3.40
CA TRP A 21 -9.70 -6.35 -3.73
C TRP A 21 -9.20 -7.52 -4.58
N GLY A 22 -9.63 -8.73 -4.20
CA GLY A 22 -9.37 -9.96 -4.92
C GLY A 22 -8.81 -11.04 -4.01
N GLN A 23 -8.83 -12.28 -4.51
CA GLN A 23 -8.10 -13.38 -3.89
C GLN A 23 -6.75 -13.65 -4.59
N GLU A 24 -6.48 -12.97 -5.71
CA GLU A 24 -5.31 -13.17 -6.57
C GLU A 24 -4.87 -11.86 -7.25
N LYS A 25 -3.78 -11.94 -8.04
CA LYS A 25 -3.25 -10.82 -8.82
C LYS A 25 -4.09 -10.56 -10.08
N TYR A 26 -4.82 -9.43 -10.13
CA TYR A 26 -5.53 -8.98 -11.34
C TYR A 26 -4.72 -8.03 -12.22
N LEU A 27 -4.93 -8.13 -13.55
CA LEU A 27 -4.19 -7.37 -14.57
C LEU A 27 -4.30 -5.84 -14.41
N ILE A 28 -5.42 -5.34 -13.88
CA ILE A 28 -5.64 -3.91 -13.63
C ILE A 28 -4.64 -3.33 -12.62
N TYR A 29 -4.08 -4.16 -11.74
CA TYR A 29 -3.07 -3.76 -10.76
C TYR A 29 -1.65 -4.13 -11.17
N LEU A 30 -1.44 -4.51 -12.44
CA LEU A 30 -0.12 -4.89 -12.96
C LEU A 30 0.97 -3.85 -12.67
N PRO A 31 0.74 -2.53 -12.81
CA PRO A 31 1.77 -1.53 -12.46
C PRO A 31 2.20 -1.61 -10.99
N LEU A 32 1.28 -1.91 -10.06
CA LEU A 32 1.58 -2.08 -8.65
C LEU A 32 2.48 -3.30 -8.41
N TYR A 33 2.17 -4.43 -9.03
CA TYR A 33 2.98 -5.65 -8.89
C TYR A 33 4.37 -5.46 -9.48
N VAL A 34 4.47 -4.85 -10.67
CA VAL A 34 5.76 -4.57 -11.30
C VAL A 34 6.59 -3.63 -10.40
N ALA A 35 5.99 -2.61 -9.80
CA ALA A 35 6.70 -1.71 -8.90
C ALA A 35 7.22 -2.40 -7.63
N ILE A 36 6.47 -3.38 -7.11
CA ILE A 36 6.92 -4.23 -5.99
C ILE A 36 8.05 -5.15 -6.45
N GLU A 37 7.90 -5.84 -7.58
CA GLU A 37 8.88 -6.80 -8.09
C GLU A 37 10.17 -6.16 -8.62
N LYS A 38 10.11 -4.89 -9.03
CA LYS A 38 11.26 -4.10 -9.51
C LYS A 38 11.90 -3.25 -8.41
N ASP A 39 11.53 -3.45 -7.16
CA ASP A 39 12.09 -2.74 -6.00
C ASP A 39 11.97 -1.21 -6.08
N PHE A 40 11.00 -0.68 -6.84
CA PHE A 40 10.80 0.77 -6.95
C PHE A 40 10.41 1.38 -5.62
N PHE A 41 9.63 0.66 -4.81
CA PHE A 41 9.30 1.09 -3.44
C PHE A 41 10.52 1.01 -2.51
N ALA A 42 11.33 -0.03 -2.63
CA ALA A 42 12.52 -0.20 -1.80
C ALA A 42 13.57 0.88 -2.09
N ALA A 43 13.70 1.31 -3.36
CA ALA A 43 14.54 2.44 -3.75
C ALA A 43 14.12 3.74 -3.04
N GLU A 44 12.82 3.92 -2.80
CA GLU A 44 12.25 5.04 -2.02
C GLU A 44 12.25 4.79 -0.50
N GLY A 45 12.81 3.67 -0.03
CA GLY A 45 12.88 3.33 1.39
C GLY A 45 11.61 2.72 1.97
N LEU A 46 10.73 2.17 1.13
CA LEU A 46 9.46 1.54 1.51
C LEU A 46 9.52 0.03 1.29
N LYS A 47 9.06 -0.74 2.27
CA LYS A 47 8.81 -2.18 2.14
C LYS A 47 7.32 -2.41 2.06
N VAL A 48 6.84 -2.85 0.90
CA VAL A 48 5.41 -3.00 0.63
C VAL A 48 4.96 -4.44 0.83
N SER A 49 3.88 -4.64 1.56
CA SER A 49 3.13 -5.89 1.62
C SER A 49 1.74 -5.72 0.99
N LEU A 50 1.22 -6.78 0.38
CA LEU A 50 -0.14 -6.80 -0.17
C LEU A 50 -1.07 -7.59 0.76
N LYS A 51 -2.22 -7.00 1.08
CA LYS A 51 -3.31 -7.66 1.79
C LYS A 51 -4.49 -7.84 0.84
N PHE A 52 -4.79 -9.08 0.52
CA PHE A 52 -5.94 -9.44 -0.30
C PHE A 52 -7.22 -9.40 0.53
N THR A 53 -8.26 -8.73 0.03
CA THR A 53 -9.59 -8.64 0.65
C THR A 53 -10.67 -9.16 -0.30
N GLY A 54 -11.78 -9.66 0.24
CA GLY A 54 -12.82 -10.31 -0.56
C GLY A 54 -13.65 -9.37 -1.44
N ASN A 55 -13.86 -8.13 -1.01
CA ASN A 55 -14.57 -7.07 -1.75
C ASN A 55 -14.01 -5.68 -1.38
N ASP A 56 -14.46 -4.63 -2.09
CA ASP A 56 -14.03 -3.26 -1.85
C ASP A 56 -14.48 -2.73 -0.48
N ASP A 57 -15.63 -3.17 0.04
CA ASP A 57 -16.08 -2.85 1.41
C ASP A 57 -15.04 -3.33 2.44
N GLN A 58 -14.51 -4.53 2.26
CA GLN A 58 -13.46 -5.10 3.11
C GLN A 58 -12.10 -4.42 2.90
N THR A 59 -11.77 -4.01 1.67
CA THR A 59 -10.59 -3.18 1.39
C THR A 59 -10.66 -1.88 2.18
N PHE A 60 -11.81 -1.21 2.11
CA PHE A 60 -12.06 0.04 2.81
C PHE A 60 -12.03 -0.15 4.32
N ALA A 61 -12.69 -1.20 4.85
CA ALA A 61 -12.67 -1.52 6.27
C ALA A 61 -11.25 -1.78 6.79
N ALA A 62 -10.40 -2.46 6.01
CA ALA A 62 -9.01 -2.71 6.39
C ALA A 62 -8.22 -1.40 6.56
N VAL A 63 -8.46 -0.38 5.74
CA VAL A 63 -7.80 0.93 5.88
C VAL A 63 -8.29 1.66 7.13
N ILE A 64 -9.61 1.71 7.33
CA ILE A 64 -10.21 2.41 8.49
C ILE A 64 -9.80 1.78 9.83
N GLN A 65 -9.64 0.46 9.86
CA GLN A 65 -9.24 -0.28 11.06
C GLN A 65 -7.73 -0.19 11.36
N GLY A 66 -6.93 0.39 10.45
CA GLY A 66 -5.47 0.43 10.57
C GLY A 66 -4.78 -0.91 10.19
N ASP A 67 -5.54 -1.81 9.60
CA ASP A 67 -5.13 -3.12 9.11
C ASP A 67 -4.35 -3.03 7.77
N ALA A 68 -4.46 -1.90 7.08
CA ALA A 68 -3.69 -1.50 5.92
C ALA A 68 -3.48 0.02 5.89
N ASP A 69 -2.36 0.49 5.34
CA ASP A 69 -2.07 1.92 5.21
C ASP A 69 -2.79 2.54 4.01
N PHE A 70 -2.98 1.75 2.94
CA PHE A 70 -3.63 2.17 1.69
C PHE A 70 -4.60 1.11 1.21
N GLY A 71 -5.63 1.53 0.47
CA GLY A 71 -6.57 0.65 -0.22
C GLY A 71 -6.61 0.98 -1.71
N VAL A 72 -6.65 -0.05 -2.55
CA VAL A 72 -6.90 0.08 -3.99
C VAL A 72 -8.27 -0.54 -4.29
N GLY A 73 -9.21 0.30 -4.74
CA GLY A 73 -10.59 -0.06 -5.03
C GLY A 73 -11.33 1.12 -5.69
N ASP A 74 -12.64 1.00 -5.87
CA ASP A 74 -13.44 2.04 -6.52
C ASP A 74 -13.38 3.38 -5.76
N PRO A 75 -13.11 4.53 -6.43
CA PRO A 75 -13.10 5.83 -5.78
C PRO A 75 -14.42 6.21 -5.08
N ILE A 76 -15.56 5.60 -5.45
CA ILE A 76 -16.86 5.78 -4.76
C ILE A 76 -16.75 5.49 -3.26
N PHE A 77 -15.92 4.53 -2.84
CA PHE A 77 -15.75 4.22 -1.42
C PHE A 77 -15.14 5.38 -0.61
N THR A 78 -14.39 6.28 -1.25
CA THR A 78 -13.91 7.49 -0.58
C THR A 78 -15.02 8.50 -0.35
N ALA A 79 -16.01 8.58 -1.24
CA ALA A 79 -17.21 9.40 -1.02
C ALA A 79 -18.05 8.83 0.13
N ILE A 80 -18.28 7.51 0.12
CA ILE A 80 -19.00 6.80 1.21
C ILE A 80 -18.28 6.99 2.56
N SER A 81 -16.95 6.97 2.58
CA SER A 81 -16.15 7.23 3.78
C SER A 81 -16.44 8.60 4.38
N GLN A 82 -16.48 9.64 3.54
CA GLN A 82 -16.72 11.00 3.99
C GLN A 82 -18.13 11.17 4.54
N GLU A 83 -19.13 10.54 3.91
CA GLU A 83 -20.50 10.49 4.43
C GLU A 83 -20.58 9.81 5.80
N ARG A 84 -19.74 8.78 6.04
CA ARG A 84 -19.65 8.05 7.31
C ARG A 84 -18.75 8.71 8.36
N GLY A 85 -18.23 9.91 8.09
CA GLY A 85 -17.40 10.68 9.03
C GLY A 85 -15.95 10.21 9.11
N PHE A 86 -15.50 9.34 8.20
CA PHE A 86 -14.11 8.89 8.14
C PHE A 86 -13.34 9.73 7.11
N PRO A 87 -12.21 10.34 7.48
CA PRO A 87 -11.41 11.16 6.58
C PRO A 87 -10.63 10.28 5.59
N ALA A 88 -11.29 9.81 4.53
CA ALA A 88 -10.61 9.20 3.38
C ALA A 88 -10.39 10.22 2.27
N LYS A 89 -9.26 10.06 1.58
CA LYS A 89 -8.83 10.90 0.46
C LYS A 89 -8.33 10.03 -0.69
N VAL A 90 -8.85 10.24 -1.89
CA VAL A 90 -8.25 9.70 -3.11
C VAL A 90 -6.91 10.39 -3.32
N ILE A 91 -5.82 9.63 -3.31
CA ILE A 91 -4.46 10.16 -3.51
C ILE A 91 -4.00 10.08 -4.97
N ARG A 92 -4.54 9.14 -5.76
CA ARG A 92 -4.24 8.94 -7.18
C ARG A 92 -5.29 8.02 -7.82
N LEU A 93 -5.57 8.23 -9.11
CA LEU A 93 -6.30 7.29 -9.97
C LEU A 93 -5.30 6.48 -10.81
N ILE A 94 -5.63 5.22 -11.10
CA ILE A 94 -4.89 4.43 -12.09
C ILE A 94 -5.40 4.89 -13.46
N ASP A 95 -4.66 5.77 -14.11
CA ASP A 95 -4.90 6.18 -15.50
C ASP A 95 -4.12 5.26 -16.45
N HIS A 96 -4.64 5.06 -17.66
CA HIS A 96 -4.10 4.14 -18.67
C HIS A 96 -3.12 4.83 -19.63
#